data_AF-A0A7R8WZY4-F1
#
_entry.id   AF-A0A7R8WZY4-F1
#
_cell.length_a   1.000
_cell.length_b   1.000
_cell.length_c   1.000
_cell.angle_alpha   90.00
_cell.angle_beta   90.00
_cell.angle_gamma   90.00
#
_symmetry.space_group_name_H-M   'P 1'
#
loop_
_entity.id
_entity.type
_entity.pdbx_description
1 polymer ?
#
loop_
_entity_poly.entity_id
_entity_poly.type
_entity_poly.pdbx_seq_one_letter_code
_entity_poly.pdbx_strand_id
1 'polypeptide(L)'
;MMSPKDLCTLNILDQIADAGVRVLKIEGRGRAPEYVANVIKTYREAINAIAQGTYSQEKMALWMTELEKVYNRGFWNGYYLGQKLGEWSNGPGSQATQKKLYVGIGTHYYPKPGIGEFKIEAYDIQVGDTLLVTGPTTGAKELLLEELMVED
;
A
#
# COMPACT_ATOMS: atom_id res chain seq x y z
N MET A 1 -6.35 13.36 -22.56
CA MET A 1 -7.44 13.22 -21.58
C MET A 1 -6.80 13.22 -20.19
N MET A 2 -7.19 14.13 -19.30
CA MET A 2 -6.64 14.19 -17.93
C MET A 2 -7.37 13.19 -17.04
N SER A 3 -6.63 12.37 -16.29
CA SER A 3 -7.23 11.45 -15.32
C SER A 3 -7.54 12.20 -14.02
N PRO A 4 -8.66 11.90 -13.34
CA PRO A 4 -8.91 12.44 -12.01
C PRO A 4 -7.92 11.84 -10.99
N LYS A 5 -7.61 12.61 -9.95
CA LYS A 5 -6.95 12.09 -8.75
C LYS A 5 -7.84 11.05 -8.07
N ASP A 6 -7.22 10.16 -7.31
CA ASP A 6 -7.94 9.12 -6.58
C ASP A 6 -8.62 9.72 -5.35
N LEU A 7 -9.88 9.32 -5.12
CA LEU A 7 -10.61 9.67 -3.91
C LEU A 7 -9.89 9.04 -2.70
N CYS A 8 -9.42 9.87 -1.78
CA CYS A 8 -8.81 9.45 -0.53
C CYS A 8 -9.36 10.31 0.60
N THR A 9 -9.91 9.68 1.62
CA THR A 9 -10.54 10.36 2.75
C THR A 9 -9.78 10.20 4.06
N LEU A 10 -8.59 9.60 3.98
CA LEU A 10 -7.79 9.25 5.14
C LEU A 10 -7.40 10.49 5.98
N ASN A 11 -7.11 11.60 5.32
CA ASN A 11 -6.77 12.88 5.94
C ASN A 11 -7.96 13.62 6.59
N ILE A 12 -9.18 13.16 6.36
CA ILE A 12 -10.42 13.68 6.97
C ILE A 12 -11.19 12.58 7.71
N LEU A 13 -10.50 11.48 8.04
CA LEU A 13 -11.13 10.28 8.58
C LEU A 13 -11.69 10.49 9.98
N ASP A 14 -11.05 11.35 10.77
CA ASP A 14 -11.54 11.82 12.07
C ASP A 14 -12.92 12.48 11.93
N GLN A 15 -13.06 13.43 11.00
CA GLN A 15 -14.32 14.11 10.73
C GLN A 15 -15.39 13.15 10.19
N ILE A 16 -15.00 12.16 9.39
CA ILE A 16 -15.90 11.11 8.90
C ILE A 16 -16.41 10.26 10.06
N ALA A 17 -15.55 9.90 11.01
CA ALA A 17 -15.94 9.14 12.19
C ALA A 17 -16.89 9.95 13.10
N ASP A 18 -16.57 11.23 13.32
CA ASP A 18 -17.39 12.16 14.12
C ASP A 18 -18.77 12.40 13.50
N ALA A 19 -18.88 12.39 12.18
CA ALA A 19 -20.15 12.47 11.45
C ALA A 19 -21.05 11.23 11.63
N GLY A 20 -20.61 10.20 12.37
CA GLY A 20 -21.41 9.02 12.66
C GLY A 20 -21.28 7.90 11.63
N VAL A 21 -20.32 7.97 10.70
CA VAL A 21 -20.08 6.89 9.73
C VAL A 21 -19.61 5.63 10.46
N ARG A 22 -20.10 4.47 10.02
CA ARG A 22 -19.79 3.15 10.60
C ARG A 22 -19.19 2.16 9.61
N VAL A 23 -19.40 2.40 8.32
CA VAL A 23 -18.96 1.52 7.24
C VAL A 23 -18.20 2.34 6.21
N LEU A 24 -16.96 1.95 5.98
CA LEU A 24 -16.12 2.50 4.91
C LEU A 24 -15.95 1.43 3.85
N LYS A 25 -16.21 1.80 2.60
CA LYS A 25 -15.96 0.95 1.45
C LYS A 25 -14.67 1.41 0.78
N ILE A 26 -13.71 0.50 0.62
CA ILE A 26 -12.46 0.72 -0.09
C ILE A 26 -12.50 -0.13 -1.36
N GLU A 27 -12.22 0.49 -2.52
CA GLU A 27 -12.27 -0.17 -3.82
C GLU A 27 -10.90 -0.75 -4.20
N GLY A 28 -10.80 -2.08 -4.26
CA GLY A 28 -9.58 -2.81 -4.58
C GLY A 28 -9.66 -3.62 -5.87
N ARG A 29 -10.78 -3.61 -6.60
CA ARG A 29 -10.92 -4.44 -7.80
C ARG A 29 -9.90 -4.05 -8.86
N GLY A 30 -9.21 -5.07 -9.40
CA GLY A 30 -8.16 -4.86 -10.40
C GLY A 30 -6.91 -4.18 -9.84
N ARG A 31 -6.74 -4.14 -8.51
CA ARG A 31 -5.52 -3.70 -7.85
C ARG A 31 -4.68 -4.91 -7.46
N ALA A 32 -3.37 -4.70 -7.45
CA ALA A 32 -2.43 -5.74 -7.05
C ALA A 32 -2.55 -6.01 -5.52
N PRO A 33 -2.18 -7.22 -5.05
CA PRO A 33 -2.38 -7.62 -3.65
C PRO A 33 -1.77 -6.66 -2.63
N GLU A 34 -0.59 -6.11 -2.90
CA GLU A 34 0.10 -5.18 -1.99
C GLU A 34 -0.59 -3.81 -1.89
N TYR A 35 -1.24 -3.34 -2.97
CA TYR A 35 -2.07 -2.15 -2.91
C TYR A 35 -3.19 -2.34 -1.89
N VAL A 36 -3.89 -3.47 -1.98
CA VAL A 36 -5.00 -3.78 -1.07
C VAL A 36 -4.47 -3.91 0.36
N ALA A 37 -3.36 -4.64 0.56
CA ALA A 37 -2.76 -4.81 1.88
C ALA A 37 -2.38 -3.47 2.53
N ASN A 38 -1.68 -2.60 1.79
CA ASN A 38 -1.22 -1.32 2.30
C ASN A 38 -2.41 -0.38 2.60
N VAL A 39 -3.33 -0.20 1.65
CA VAL A 39 -4.50 0.69 1.84
C VAL A 39 -5.34 0.23 3.03
N ILE A 40 -5.63 -1.07 3.15
CA ILE A 40 -6.43 -1.59 4.27
C ILE A 40 -5.69 -1.44 5.60
N LYS A 41 -4.38 -1.73 5.65
CA LYS A 41 -3.56 -1.55 6.85
C LYS A 41 -3.61 -0.10 7.32
N THR A 42 -3.34 0.84 6.43
CA THR A 42 -3.29 2.27 6.72
C THR A 42 -4.63 2.80 7.22
N TYR A 43 -5.74 2.49 6.55
CA TYR A 43 -7.08 2.87 7.05
C TYR A 43 -7.40 2.21 8.38
N ARG A 44 -7.02 0.94 8.59
CA ARG A 44 -7.25 0.23 9.86
C ARG A 44 -6.49 0.88 11.02
N GLU A 45 -5.23 1.21 10.82
CA GLU A 45 -4.40 1.88 11.83
C GLU A 45 -4.98 3.26 12.18
N ALA A 46 -5.42 4.02 11.19
CA ALA A 46 -6.04 5.33 11.41
C ALA A 46 -7.36 5.22 12.19
N ILE A 47 -8.25 4.28 11.83
CA ILE A 47 -9.48 3.99 12.58
C ILE A 47 -9.17 3.61 14.04
N ASN A 48 -8.19 2.74 14.25
CA ASN A 48 -7.81 2.30 15.58
C ASN A 48 -7.25 3.47 16.41
N ALA A 49 -6.43 4.33 15.80
CA ALA A 49 -5.88 5.50 16.48
C ALA A 49 -6.97 6.49 16.89
N ILE A 50 -7.98 6.72 16.03
CA ILE A 50 -9.16 7.53 16.37
C ILE A 50 -9.91 6.91 17.57
N ALA A 51 -10.21 5.61 17.50
CA ALA A 51 -10.93 4.91 18.57
C ALA A 51 -10.19 4.91 19.93
N GLN A 52 -8.85 4.95 19.90
CA GLN A 52 -8.00 4.96 21.09
C GLN A 52 -7.63 6.37 21.56
N GLY A 53 -8.07 7.43 20.88
CA GLY A 53 -7.68 8.81 21.21
C GLY A 53 -6.19 9.10 20.97
N THR A 54 -5.53 8.31 20.12
CA THR A 54 -4.09 8.47 19.78
C THR A 54 -3.87 8.96 18.36
N TYR A 55 -4.92 9.38 17.66
CA TYR A 55 -4.83 10.01 16.35
C TYR A 55 -4.07 11.33 16.44
N SER A 56 -3.15 11.58 15.50
CA SER A 56 -2.39 12.82 15.40
C SER A 56 -2.11 13.14 13.93
N GLN A 57 -1.81 14.41 13.65
CA GLN A 57 -1.42 14.85 12.30
C GLN A 57 -0.11 14.19 11.84
N GLU A 58 0.78 13.84 12.75
CA GLU A 58 2.04 13.14 12.45
C GLU A 58 1.77 11.71 11.96
N LYS A 59 0.89 10.96 12.64
CA LYS A 59 0.48 9.63 12.18
C LYS A 59 -0.25 9.71 10.85
N MET A 60 -1.12 10.72 10.68
CA MET A 60 -1.79 10.97 9.40
C MET A 60 -0.79 11.18 8.26
N ALA A 61 0.24 12.00 8.47
CA ALA A 61 1.27 12.22 7.47
C ALA A 61 2.04 10.94 7.12
N LEU A 62 2.42 10.14 8.12
CA LEU A 62 3.08 8.84 7.91
C LEU A 62 2.21 7.90 7.06
N TRP A 63 0.93 7.82 7.37
CA TRP A 63 -0.01 7.00 6.63
C TRP A 63 -0.23 7.47 5.20
N MET A 64 -0.26 8.78 4.95
CA MET A 64 -0.31 9.32 3.60
C MET A 64 0.95 8.93 2.81
N THR A 65 2.13 9.02 3.40
CA THR A 65 3.39 8.55 2.79
C THR A 65 3.33 7.06 2.43
N GLU A 66 2.71 6.22 3.26
CA GLU A 66 2.52 4.80 2.92
C GLU A 66 1.60 4.61 1.70
N LEU A 67 0.52 5.40 1.59
CA LEU A 67 -0.36 5.34 0.41
C LEU A 67 0.33 5.82 -0.88
N GLU A 68 1.28 6.74 -0.77
CA GLU A 68 2.08 7.22 -1.91
C GLU A 68 2.97 6.13 -2.52
N LYS A 69 3.32 5.08 -1.76
CA LYS A 69 4.14 3.97 -2.25
C LYS A 69 3.41 3.06 -3.24
N VAL A 70 2.09 2.95 -3.13
CA VAL A 70 1.28 2.08 -3.98
C VAL A 70 0.62 2.86 -5.11
N TYR A 71 0.11 2.15 -6.11
CA TYR A 71 -0.49 2.78 -7.29
C TYR A 71 -1.50 3.87 -6.89
N ASN A 72 -1.25 5.09 -7.33
CA ASN A 72 -2.15 6.22 -7.12
C ASN A 72 -2.00 7.23 -8.26
N ARG A 73 -2.97 8.12 -8.44
CA ARG A 73 -2.91 9.24 -9.40
C ARG A 73 -2.83 10.60 -8.71
N GLY A 74 -2.25 10.63 -7.51
CA GLY A 74 -2.46 11.68 -6.53
C GLY A 74 -3.78 11.50 -5.79
N PHE A 75 -3.91 12.20 -4.66
CA PHE A 75 -5.05 12.09 -3.77
C PHE A 75 -5.92 13.34 -3.81
N TRP A 76 -7.22 13.12 -3.70
CA TRP A 76 -8.22 14.17 -3.57
C TRP A 76 -9.27 13.73 -2.57
N ASN A 77 -9.71 14.65 -1.71
CA ASN A 77 -10.70 14.33 -0.68
C ASN A 77 -12.10 14.14 -1.25
N GLY A 78 -12.32 14.39 -2.55
CA GLY A 78 -13.65 14.41 -3.14
C GLY A 78 -14.41 15.67 -2.77
N TYR A 79 -15.73 15.67 -2.99
CA TYR A 79 -16.60 16.82 -2.70
C TYR A 79 -16.91 17.00 -1.20
N TYR A 80 -16.24 16.26 -0.31
CA TYR A 80 -16.42 16.40 1.13
C TYR A 80 -15.93 17.77 1.60
N LEU A 81 -16.46 18.24 2.73
CA LEU A 81 -16.09 19.52 3.37
C LEU A 81 -16.27 20.76 2.46
N GLY A 82 -17.21 20.71 1.52
CA GLY A 82 -17.55 21.87 0.67
C GLY A 82 -16.60 22.10 -0.51
N GLN A 83 -15.75 21.13 -0.84
CA GLN A 83 -14.90 21.19 -2.03
C GLN A 83 -15.75 21.19 -3.31
N LYS A 84 -15.45 22.09 -4.26
CA LYS A 84 -16.31 22.34 -5.44
C LYS A 84 -15.74 21.83 -6.75
N LEU A 85 -14.42 21.70 -6.87
CA LEU A 85 -13.74 21.33 -8.11
C LEU A 85 -13.06 19.97 -7.94
N GLY A 86 -13.16 19.12 -8.96
CA GLY A 86 -12.37 17.90 -9.03
C GLY A 86 -10.88 18.23 -9.15
N GLU A 87 -10.02 17.35 -8.64
CA GLU A 87 -8.58 17.47 -8.87
C GLU A 87 -8.13 16.46 -9.92
N TRP A 88 -7.20 16.89 -10.78
CA TRP A 88 -6.65 16.07 -11.87
C TRP A 88 -5.21 15.68 -11.58
N SER A 89 -4.80 14.52 -12.11
CA SER A 89 -3.43 14.04 -12.01
C SER A 89 -2.49 14.89 -12.87
N ASN A 90 -1.27 15.15 -12.38
CA ASN A 90 -0.26 15.95 -13.09
C ASN A 90 0.34 15.27 -14.34
N GLY A 91 0.07 13.98 -14.56
CA GLY A 91 0.58 13.22 -15.70
C GLY A 91 -0.11 11.87 -15.85
N PRO A 92 0.14 11.16 -16.96
CA PRO A 92 -0.41 9.83 -17.18
C PRO A 92 0.23 8.79 -16.24
N GLY A 93 -0.51 7.74 -15.91
CA GLY A 93 0.00 6.60 -15.16
C GLY A 93 0.02 6.80 -13.64
N SER A 94 0.84 5.99 -12.98
CA SER A 94 0.96 5.97 -11.51
C SER A 94 1.91 7.06 -11.02
N GLN A 95 1.55 7.73 -9.93
CA GLN A 95 2.43 8.61 -9.14
C GLN A 95 2.97 7.88 -7.89
N ALA A 96 3.12 6.56 -7.99
CA ALA A 96 3.66 5.76 -6.89
C ALA A 96 5.15 6.11 -6.70
N THR A 97 5.59 6.28 -5.46
CA THR A 97 6.99 6.59 -5.14
C THR A 97 7.90 5.37 -5.27
N GLN A 98 7.32 4.18 -5.43
CA GLN A 98 8.03 2.93 -5.66
C GLN A 98 7.67 2.31 -7.00
N LYS A 99 8.67 1.72 -7.65
CA LYS A 99 8.51 0.91 -8.85
C LYS A 99 8.92 -0.52 -8.54
N LYS A 100 8.03 -1.46 -8.84
CA LYS A 100 8.29 -2.89 -8.65
C LYS A 100 8.95 -3.47 -9.89
N LEU A 101 9.90 -4.36 -9.67
CA LEU A 101 10.54 -5.18 -10.69
C LEU A 101 10.25 -6.65 -10.37
N TYR A 102 9.84 -7.43 -11.37
CA TYR A 102 9.78 -8.89 -11.22
C TYR A 102 11.22 -9.40 -11.16
N VAL A 103 11.55 -10.19 -10.13
CA VAL A 103 12.91 -10.76 -9.96
C VAL A 103 12.92 -12.28 -10.14
N GLY A 104 11.85 -12.98 -9.76
CA GLY A 104 11.81 -14.44 -9.78
C GLY A 104 10.53 -15.01 -9.19
N ILE A 105 10.52 -16.34 -9.01
CA ILE A 105 9.37 -17.12 -8.54
C ILE A 105 9.75 -17.98 -7.34
N GLY A 106 8.87 -18.03 -6.33
CA GLY A 106 9.02 -18.96 -5.21
C GLY A 106 8.74 -20.40 -5.67
N THR A 107 9.68 -21.30 -5.41
CA THR A 107 9.61 -22.72 -5.78
C THR A 107 9.18 -23.60 -4.61
N HIS A 108 9.66 -23.28 -3.41
CA HIS A 108 9.35 -24.04 -2.21
C HIS A 108 9.38 -23.18 -0.94
N TYR A 109 8.70 -23.63 0.10
CA TYR A 109 8.83 -23.07 1.45
C TYR A 109 9.03 -24.21 2.43
N TYR A 110 10.16 -24.20 3.13
CA TYR A 110 10.52 -25.18 4.16
C TYR A 110 10.02 -24.68 5.52
N PRO A 111 8.87 -25.16 6.04
CA PRO A 111 8.22 -24.54 7.20
C PRO A 111 8.97 -24.77 8.52
N LYS A 112 9.71 -25.88 8.66
CA LYS A 112 10.50 -26.17 9.86
C LYS A 112 11.64 -25.18 10.06
N PRO A 113 12.50 -24.92 9.05
CA PRO A 113 13.54 -23.90 9.16
C PRO A 113 13.06 -22.48 8.83
N GLY A 114 11.84 -22.32 8.28
CA GLY A 114 11.30 -21.00 7.92
C GLY A 114 11.88 -20.39 6.64
N ILE A 115 12.42 -21.22 5.73
CA ILE A 115 13.17 -20.79 4.55
C ILE A 115 12.27 -20.80 3.30
N GLY A 116 12.25 -19.71 2.55
CA GLY A 116 11.68 -19.64 1.22
C GLY A 116 12.75 -19.87 0.15
N GLU A 117 12.50 -20.80 -0.77
CA GLU A 117 13.33 -21.08 -1.93
C GLU A 117 12.75 -20.35 -3.13
N PHE A 118 13.62 -19.67 -3.88
CA PHE A 118 13.24 -18.87 -5.02
C PHE A 118 14.17 -19.14 -6.19
N LYS A 119 13.58 -19.20 -7.39
CA LYS A 119 14.31 -19.16 -8.64
C LYS A 119 14.34 -17.72 -9.14
N ILE A 120 15.53 -17.12 -9.20
CA ILE A 120 15.76 -15.77 -9.72
C ILE A 120 15.90 -15.85 -11.25
N GLU A 121 15.18 -15.00 -11.99
CA GLU A 121 15.03 -15.13 -13.45
C GLU A 121 15.24 -13.83 -14.24
N ALA A 122 15.11 -12.65 -13.61
CA ALA A 122 15.05 -11.38 -14.35
C ALA A 122 16.10 -10.35 -13.93
N TYR A 123 16.32 -10.18 -12.63
CA TYR A 123 17.30 -9.24 -12.09
C TYR A 123 17.98 -9.85 -10.87
N ASP A 124 19.23 -9.47 -10.66
CA ASP A 124 19.96 -9.81 -9.45
C ASP A 124 19.34 -9.13 -8.22
N ILE A 125 19.51 -9.77 -7.06
CA ILE A 125 19.11 -9.26 -5.75
C ILE A 125 20.31 -9.25 -4.82
N GLN A 126 20.30 -8.35 -3.84
CA GLN A 126 21.37 -8.24 -2.85
C GLN A 126 20.80 -7.98 -1.45
N VAL A 127 21.55 -8.37 -0.43
CA VAL A 127 21.23 -8.03 0.96
C VAL A 127 21.04 -6.52 1.09
N GLY A 128 19.95 -6.11 1.73
CA GLY A 128 19.50 -4.72 1.83
C GLY A 128 18.38 -4.34 0.86
N ASP A 129 18.08 -5.16 -0.15
CA ASP A 129 16.94 -4.92 -1.04
C ASP A 129 15.61 -5.12 -0.29
N THR A 130 14.60 -4.34 -0.66
CA THR A 130 13.22 -4.58 -0.21
C THR A 130 12.50 -5.50 -1.20
N LEU A 131 12.10 -6.68 -0.72
CA LEU A 131 11.41 -7.69 -1.52
C LEU A 131 9.92 -7.72 -1.20
N LEU A 132 9.10 -7.88 -2.25
CA LEU A 132 7.67 -8.14 -2.14
C LEU A 132 7.37 -9.56 -2.61
N VAL A 133 7.03 -10.45 -1.69
CA VAL A 133 6.55 -11.80 -1.99
C VAL A 133 5.04 -11.77 -2.08
N THR A 134 4.49 -12.21 -3.21
CA THR A 134 3.04 -12.34 -3.40
C THR A 134 2.67 -13.77 -3.74
N GLY A 135 1.51 -14.21 -3.27
CA GLY A 135 1.00 -15.54 -3.56
C GLY A 135 -0.42 -15.74 -3.05
N PRO A 136 -1.13 -16.77 -3.55
CA PRO A 136 -2.52 -17.03 -3.16
C PRO A 136 -2.68 -17.33 -1.66
N THR A 137 -1.66 -17.92 -1.03
CA THR A 137 -1.64 -18.25 0.40
C THR A 137 -0.88 -17.23 1.25
N THR A 138 0.18 -16.64 0.68
CA THR A 138 1.02 -15.63 1.36
C THR A 138 0.39 -14.24 1.36
N GLY A 139 -0.52 -13.97 0.41
CA GLY A 139 -1.06 -12.63 0.19
C GLY A 139 0.00 -11.71 -0.41
N ALA A 140 0.35 -10.65 0.33
CA ALA A 140 1.43 -9.72 0.01
C ALA A 140 2.29 -9.51 1.25
N LYS A 141 3.57 -9.87 1.16
CA LYS A 141 4.53 -9.73 2.25
C LYS A 141 5.75 -8.95 1.76
N GLU A 142 5.93 -7.77 2.32
CA GLU A 142 7.14 -6.96 2.14
C GLU A 142 8.15 -7.33 3.23
N LEU A 143 9.42 -7.47 2.85
CA LEU A 143 10.52 -7.74 3.76
C LEU A 143 11.81 -7.08 3.28
N LEU A 144 12.71 -6.77 4.22
CA LEU A 144 14.10 -6.45 3.92
C LEU A 144 14.85 -7.77 3.73
N LEU A 145 15.63 -7.89 2.65
CA LEU A 145 16.50 -9.05 2.45
C LEU A 145 17.71 -8.93 3.37
N GLU A 146 17.68 -9.64 4.49
CA GLU A 146 18.76 -9.60 5.48
C GLU A 146 19.85 -10.63 5.18
N GLU A 147 19.46 -11.81 4.67
CA GLU A 147 20.36 -12.93 4.38
C GLU A 147 19.86 -13.69 3.14
N LEU A 148 20.78 -14.23 2.35
CA LEU A 148 20.48 -15.11 1.22
C LEU A 148 21.55 -16.19 1.08
N MET A 149 21.15 -17.36 0.61
CA MET A 149 22.03 -18.49 0.28
C MET A 149 21.83 -18.83 -1.20
N VAL A 150 22.91 -19.09 -1.91
CA VAL A 150 22.90 -19.48 -3.33
C VAL A 150 23.35 -20.91 -3.43
N GLU A 151 22.62 -21.75 -4.17
CA GLU A 151 23.08 -23.10 -4.52
C GLU A 151 24.21 -22.97 -5.55
N ASP A 152 25.34 -23.65 -5.30
CA ASP A 152 26.49 -23.72 -6.21
C ASP A 152 26.18 -24.51 -7.51
#